data_AF-A0A2D8LAI7-F1
#
_entry.id   AF-A0A2D8LAI7-F1
#
_cell.length_a   1.000
_cell.length_b   1.000
_cell.length_c   1.000
_cell.angle_alpha   90.00
_cell.angle_beta   90.00
_cell.angle_gamma   90.00
#
_symmetry.space_group_name_H-M   'P 1'
#
loop_
_entity.id
_entity.type
_entity.pdbx_description
1 polymer ?
#
loop_
_entity_poly.entity_id
_entity_poly.type
_entity_poly.pdbx_seq_one_letter_code
_entity_poly.pdbx_strand_id
1 'polypeptide(L)'
;MSVASRFRTLPETGDCVQIRLDGTAITVPAGITLAAALLAHSGGWTRQTAQGAPRTAFCMMGICFDCLVDVDGTPNTQACMT
;
A
#
# COMPACT_ATOMS: atom_id res chain seq x y z
N MET A 1 -1.05 -13.31 -5.55
CA MET A 1 -1.13 -12.81 -6.95
C MET A 1 0.04 -11.88 -7.18
N SER A 2 0.93 -12.18 -8.13
CA SER A 2 2.01 -11.26 -8.52
C SER A 2 1.56 -10.51 -9.77
N VAL A 3 1.07 -9.29 -9.59
CA VAL A 3 0.99 -8.31 -10.67
C VAL A 3 2.30 -7.52 -10.58
N ALA A 4 3.02 -7.39 -11.69
CA ALA A 4 4.18 -6.51 -11.73
C ALA A 4 3.70 -5.07 -11.45
N SER A 5 4.24 -4.46 -10.40
CA SER A 5 3.93 -3.08 -10.05
C SER A 5 4.09 -2.15 -11.26
N ARG A 6 3.09 -1.29 -11.49
CA ARG A 6 3.16 -0.23 -12.50
C ARG A 6 3.87 1.03 -11.99
N PHE A 7 4.25 1.04 -10.72
CA PHE A 7 4.90 2.16 -10.06
C PHE A 7 6.39 1.87 -9.97
N ARG A 8 7.18 2.83 -10.42
CA ARG A 8 8.64 2.79 -10.29
C ARG A 8 9.03 3.65 -9.09
N THR A 9 9.64 3.05 -8.09
CA THR A 9 10.31 3.78 -7.03
C THR A 9 11.49 4.54 -7.63
N LEU A 10 11.55 5.85 -7.39
CA LEU A 10 12.71 6.65 -7.75
C LEU A 10 13.85 6.32 -6.79
N PRO A 11 15.12 6.37 -7.24
CA PRO A 11 16.25 6.16 -6.35
C PRO A 11 16.26 7.27 -5.28
N GLU A 12 16.01 6.89 -4.03
CA GLU A 12 16.13 7.76 -2.87
C GLU A 12 17.32 7.34 -2.02
N THR A 13 18.06 8.32 -1.51
CA THR A 13 19.13 8.10 -0.54
C THR A 13 18.48 8.09 0.85
N GLY A 14 18.02 6.92 1.29
CA GLY A 14 17.33 6.79 2.57
C GLY A 14 17.41 5.38 3.14
N ASP A 15 17.19 5.28 4.46
CA ASP A 15 17.13 4.00 5.15
C ASP A 15 15.92 3.18 4.66
N CYS A 16 16.01 1.87 4.79
CA CYS A 16 14.89 0.96 4.51
C CYS A 16 14.40 0.29 5.79
N VAL A 17 13.10 0.00 5.84
CA VAL A 17 12.47 -0.79 6.89
C VAL A 17 11.87 -2.06 6.30
N GLN A 18 11.74 -3.09 7.14
CA GLN A 18 11.06 -4.32 6.76
C GLN A 18 9.64 -4.31 7.31
N ILE A 19 8.67 -4.61 6.45
CA ILE A 19 7.26 -4.84 6.83
C ILE A 19 6.81 -6.22 6.35
N ARG A 20 5.70 -6.73 6.87
CA ARG A 20 5.06 -7.96 6.39
C ARG A 20 3.78 -7.62 5.65
N LEU A 21 3.74 -7.93 4.35
CA LEU A 21 2.56 -7.84 3.51
C LEU A 21 2.01 -9.25 3.28
N ASP A 22 0.81 -9.53 3.77
CA ASP A 22 0.15 -10.85 3.64
C ASP A 22 1.09 -12.01 4.05
N GLY A 23 1.84 -11.82 5.14
CA GLY A 23 2.82 -12.79 5.65
C GLY A 23 4.17 -12.79 4.92
N THR A 24 4.30 -12.09 3.79
CA THR A 24 5.55 -11.96 3.03
C THR A 24 6.33 -10.75 3.52
N ALA A 25 7.59 -10.96 3.91
CA ALA A 25 8.46 -9.87 4.30
C ALA A 25 8.92 -9.08 3.08
N ILE A 26 8.75 -7.76 3.11
CA ILE A 26 9.17 -6.84 2.04
C ILE A 26 9.98 -5.69 2.62
N THR A 27 10.97 -5.23 1.86
CA THR A 27 11.80 -4.08 2.20
C THR A 27 11.28 -2.85 1.47
N VAL A 28 11.06 -1.77 2.20
CA VAL A 28 10.51 -0.51 1.67
C VAL A 28 11.32 0.67 2.20
N PRO A 29 11.42 1.79 1.45
CA PRO A 29 12.02 3.02 1.97
C PRO A 29 11.36 3.45 3.28
N ALA A 30 12.15 3.92 4.24
CA ALA A 30 11.63 4.49 5.47
C ALA A 30 10.99 5.86 5.20
N GLY A 31 9.90 6.18 5.91
CA GLY A 31 9.24 7.49 5.85
C GLY A 31 8.26 7.70 4.69
N ILE A 32 8.07 6.71 3.81
CA ILE A 32 6.96 6.71 2.84
C ILE A 32 5.69 6.18 3.48
N THR A 33 4.55 6.54 2.90
CA THR A 33 3.26 5.95 3.30
C THR A 33 3.17 4.49 2.91
N LEU A 34 2.39 3.71 3.65
CA LEU A 34 2.06 2.33 3.33
C LEU A 34 1.40 2.23 1.95
N ALA A 35 0.59 3.20 1.54
CA ALA A 35 0.04 3.26 0.19
C ALA A 35 1.14 3.30 -0.88
N ALA A 36 2.16 4.14 -0.70
CA ALA A 36 3.29 4.20 -1.63
C ALA A 36 4.07 2.87 -1.68
N ALA A 37 4.32 2.27 -0.52
CA ALA A 37 4.95 0.95 -0.41
C ALA A 37 4.17 -0.14 -1.16
N LEU A 38 2.84 -0.21 -0.95
CA LEU A 38 1.96 -1.20 -1.59
C LEU A 38 1.87 -0.99 -3.10
N LEU A 39 1.76 0.26 -3.55
CA LEU A 39 1.77 0.59 -4.97
C LEU A 39 3.07 0.17 -5.63
N ALA A 40 4.22 0.46 -5.00
CA ALA A 40 5.55 0.09 -5.51
C ALA A 40 5.78 -1.43 -5.55
N HIS A 41 5.26 -2.18 -4.57
CA HIS A 41 5.50 -3.62 -4.48
C HIS A 41 4.49 -4.46 -5.28
N SER A 42 3.19 -4.18 -5.17
CA SER A 42 2.13 -5.03 -5.71
C SER A 42 1.40 -4.42 -6.91
N GLY A 43 1.34 -3.08 -7.01
CA GLY A 43 0.53 -2.35 -8.00
C GLY A 43 -0.95 -2.79 -8.09
N GLY A 44 -1.44 -3.54 -7.11
CA GLY A 44 -2.75 -4.20 -7.12
C GLY A 44 -3.81 -3.42 -6.35
N TRP A 45 -4.96 -4.07 -6.16
CA TRP A 45 -6.02 -3.57 -5.29
C TRP A 45 -5.76 -3.96 -3.84
N THR A 46 -6.13 -3.10 -2.89
CA THR A 46 -5.99 -3.33 -1.45
C THR A 46 -7.31 -3.73 -0.80
N ARG A 47 -8.44 -3.39 -1.43
CA ARG A 47 -9.76 -3.85 -1.02
C ARG A 47 -10.72 -3.94 -2.21
N GLN A 48 -11.90 -4.48 -1.95
CA GLN A 48 -13.04 -4.42 -2.87
C GLN A 48 -14.21 -3.64 -2.25
N THR A 49 -15.07 -3.07 -3.09
CA THR A 49 -16.37 -2.54 -2.64
C THR A 49 -17.33 -3.67 -2.29
N ALA A 50 -18.46 -3.34 -1.68
CA ALA A 50 -19.52 -4.31 -1.41
C ALA A 50 -20.03 -5.00 -2.70
N GLN A 51 -19.91 -4.34 -3.85
CA GLN A 51 -20.25 -4.87 -5.18
C GLN A 51 -19.06 -5.54 -5.89
N GLY A 52 -17.94 -5.75 -5.21
CA GLY A 52 -16.77 -6.46 -5.74
C GLY A 52 -15.83 -5.61 -6.60
N ALA A 53 -16.04 -4.30 -6.73
CA ALA A 53 -15.16 -3.45 -7.52
C ALA A 53 -13.81 -3.25 -6.79
N PRO A 54 -12.66 -3.57 -7.43
CA PRO A 54 -11.35 -3.43 -6.82
C PRO A 54 -10.98 -1.96 -6.61
N ARG A 55 -10.40 -1.63 -5.45
CA ARG A 55 -9.93 -0.29 -5.08
C ARG A 55 -8.49 -0.34 -4.59
N THR A 56 -7.76 0.73 -4.86
CA THR A 56 -6.38 0.93 -4.42
C THR A 56 -6.15 2.41 -4.13
N ALA A 57 -4.94 2.75 -3.71
CA ALA A 57 -4.57 4.14 -3.50
C ALA A 57 -4.78 4.99 -4.76
N PHE A 58 -5.59 6.04 -4.59
CA PHE A 58 -5.96 6.97 -5.66
C PHE A 58 -5.63 8.42 -5.27
N CYS A 59 -6.29 8.95 -4.24
CA CYS A 59 -6.14 10.37 -3.89
C CYS A 59 -4.83 10.70 -3.15
N MET A 60 -4.23 9.74 -2.44
CA MET A 60 -3.06 9.96 -1.56
C MET A 60 -3.22 11.09 -0.51
N MET A 61 -4.46 11.44 -0.15
CA MET A 61 -4.80 12.60 0.71
C MET A 61 -5.71 12.24 1.90
N GLY A 62 -6.05 10.96 2.09
CA GLY A 62 -6.93 10.55 3.19
C GLY A 62 -8.42 10.86 3.02
N ILE A 63 -8.88 11.25 1.82
CA ILE A 63 -10.29 11.65 1.61
C ILE A 63 -11.15 10.60 0.87
N CYS A 64 -10.54 9.77 0.01
CA CYS A 64 -11.32 8.87 -0.87
C CYS A 64 -11.67 7.51 -0.25
N PHE A 65 -10.95 7.07 0.78
CA PHE A 65 -11.12 5.74 1.41
C PHE A 65 -10.98 4.53 0.46
N ASP A 66 -10.31 4.70 -0.69
CA ASP A 66 -10.06 3.58 -1.62
C ASP A 66 -8.81 2.76 -1.26
N CYS A 67 -7.94 3.28 -0.39
CA CYS A 67 -6.67 2.66 0.04
C CYS A 67 -6.74 1.90 1.37
N LEU A 68 -7.93 1.46 1.80
CA LEU A 68 -8.06 0.81 3.11
C LEU A 68 -7.37 -0.55 3.12
N VAL A 69 -6.73 -0.85 4.25
CA VAL A 69 -6.02 -2.09 4.58
C VAL A 69 -6.17 -2.42 6.07
N ASP A 70 -5.79 -3.63 6.45
CA ASP A 70 -5.64 -4.04 7.85
C ASP A 70 -4.17 -3.87 8.25
N VAL A 71 -3.90 -3.11 9.31
CA VAL A 71 -2.54 -2.88 9.83
C VAL A 71 -2.48 -3.36 11.27
N ASP A 72 -1.66 -4.37 11.52
CA ASP A 72 -1.43 -4.93 12.87
C ASP A 72 -2.72 -5.23 13.65
N GLY A 73 -3.73 -5.77 12.95
CA GLY A 73 -5.04 -6.09 13.52
C GLY A 73 -6.04 -4.93 13.57
N THR A 74 -5.67 -3.73 13.10
CA THR A 74 -6.56 -2.57 12.98
C THR A 74 -7.17 -2.51 11.58
N PRO A 75 -8.46 -2.83 11.42
CA PRO A 75 -9.09 -2.84 10.12
C PRO A 75 -9.42 -1.43 9.61
N ASN A 76 -9.62 -1.31 8.31
CA ASN A 76 -10.01 -0.07 7.65
C ASN A 76 -9.04 1.10 7.92
N THR A 77 -7.74 0.81 8.00
CA THR A 77 -6.70 1.82 8.13
C THR A 77 -6.42 2.44 6.77
N GLN A 78 -6.33 3.76 6.69
CA GLN A 78 -6.03 4.46 5.45
C GLN A 78 -4.53 4.35 5.15
N ALA A 79 -4.15 3.49 4.20
CA ALA A 79 -2.74 3.27 3.87
C ALA A 79 -2.01 4.57 3.42
N CYS A 80 -2.72 5.57 2.91
CA CYS A 80 -2.11 6.86 2.53
C CYS A 80 -1.87 7.83 3.70
N MET A 81 -2.36 7.49 4.89
CA MET A 81 -2.19 8.26 6.14
C MET A 81 -1.36 7.51 7.18
N THR A 82 -0.81 6.35 6.80
CA THR A 82 0.05 5.47 7.60
C THR A 82 1.36 5.33 6.84
#